data_AF-A0A811KCZ2-F1
#
_entry.id   AF-A0A811KCZ2-F1
#
_cell.length_a   1.000
_cell.length_b   1.000
_cell.length_c   1.000
_cell.angle_alpha   90.00
_cell.angle_beta   90.00
_cell.angle_gamma   90.00
#
_symmetry.space_group_name_H-M   'P 1'
#
loop_
_entity.id
_entity.type
_entity.pdbx_description
1 polymer ?
#
loop_
_entity_poly.entity_id
_entity_poly.type
_entity_poly.pdbx_seq_one_letter_code
_entity_poly.pdbx_strand_id
1 'polypeptide(L)'
;MTREDHSDVSNQLYACYAIGKDVQAMKAVVGEESPVIRRSSLPRVLGPNSGKELHRPGNYENRTVFESLDIGWQLLRIFPREMLKRIPA
;
A
#
# COMPACT_ATOMS: atom_id res chain seq x y z
N MET A 1 17.49 -14.82 -6.67
CA MET A 1 17.38 -14.73 -5.20
C MET A 1 17.48 -13.26 -4.83
N THR A 2 16.42 -12.70 -4.28
CA THR A 2 16.29 -11.27 -3.93
C THR A 2 16.51 -11.10 -2.41
N ARG A 3 16.27 -9.89 -1.86
CA ARG A 3 16.40 -9.60 -0.42
C ARG A 3 15.49 -10.51 0.43
N GLU A 4 15.89 -10.80 1.66
CA GLU A 4 15.22 -11.74 2.56
C GLU A 4 13.77 -11.35 2.90
N ASP A 5 13.50 -10.06 3.01
CA ASP A 5 12.21 -9.46 3.35
C ASP A 5 11.29 -9.26 2.14
N HIS A 6 11.74 -9.60 0.93
CA HIS A 6 10.97 -9.37 -0.29
C HIS A 6 9.60 -10.08 -0.24
N SER A 7 9.57 -11.30 0.28
CA SER A 7 8.35 -12.09 0.45
C SER A 7 7.34 -11.38 1.34
N ASP A 8 7.80 -10.87 2.48
CA ASP A 8 6.95 -10.27 3.51
C ASP A 8 6.42 -8.90 3.07
N VAL A 9 7.30 -8.08 2.50
CA VAL A 9 6.94 -6.76 1.95
C VAL A 9 5.92 -6.91 0.82
N SER A 10 6.14 -7.84 -0.10
CA SER A 10 5.22 -8.10 -1.22
C SER A 10 3.85 -8.56 -0.71
N ASN A 11 3.82 -9.52 0.21
CA ASN A 11 2.58 -10.03 0.81
C ASN A 11 1.81 -8.96 1.59
N GLN A 12 2.52 -8.08 2.29
CA GLN A 12 1.92 -6.98 3.04
C GLN A 12 1.39 -5.88 2.11
N LEU A 13 2.13 -5.51 1.07
CA LEU A 13 1.68 -4.53 0.07
C LEU A 13 0.42 -5.03 -0.65
N TYR A 14 0.38 -6.31 -1.01
CA TYR A 14 -0.82 -6.92 -1.61
C TYR A 14 -2.01 -6.90 -0.64
N ALA A 15 -1.78 -7.19 0.65
CA ALA A 15 -2.79 -7.07 1.70
C ALA A 15 -3.40 -5.66 1.75
N CYS A 16 -2.52 -4.65 1.85
CA CYS A 16 -2.90 -3.25 1.94
C CYS A 16 -3.67 -2.81 0.69
N TYR A 17 -3.25 -3.28 -0.49
CA TYR A 17 -3.93 -2.98 -1.75
C TYR A 17 -5.34 -3.59 -1.81
N ALA A 18 -5.49 -4.86 -1.48
CA ALA A 18 -6.79 -5.55 -1.48
C ALA A 18 -7.78 -4.88 -0.51
N ILE A 19 -7.33 -4.66 0.74
CA ILE A 19 -8.13 -3.93 1.75
C ILE A 19 -8.48 -2.53 1.25
N GLY A 20 -7.54 -1.84 0.59
CA GLY A 20 -7.77 -0.51 0.03
C GLY A 20 -8.83 -0.47 -1.06
N LYS A 21 -8.84 -1.48 -1.93
CA LYS A 21 -9.86 -1.63 -2.97
C LYS A 21 -11.23 -1.92 -2.38
N ASP A 22 -11.31 -2.79 -1.38
CA ASP A 22 -12.56 -3.06 -0.68
C ASP A 22 -13.10 -1.81 0.03
N VAL A 23 -12.22 -1.04 0.68
CA VAL A 23 -12.59 0.23 1.33
C VAL A 23 -13.04 1.27 0.30
N GLN A 24 -12.41 1.32 -0.87
CA GLN A 24 -12.82 2.21 -1.96
C GLN A 24 -14.20 1.81 -2.52
N ALA A 25 -14.47 0.52 -2.69
CA ALA A 25 -15.77 0.01 -3.09
C ALA A 25 -16.85 0.29 -2.02
N MET A 26 -16.53 0.05 -0.74
CA MET A 26 -17.41 0.40 0.39
C MET A 26 -17.68 1.90 0.44
N LYS A 27 -16.69 2.76 0.19
CA LYS A 27 -16.88 4.21 0.11
C LYS A 27 -17.85 4.60 -1.02
N ALA A 28 -17.78 3.95 -2.17
CA ALA A 28 -18.69 4.20 -3.29
C ALA A 28 -20.14 3.77 -3.01
N VAL A 29 -20.34 2.74 -2.18
CA VAL A 29 -21.67 2.20 -1.86
C VAL A 29 -22.31 2.88 -0.64
N VAL A 30 -21.54 3.08 0.44
CA VAL A 30 -22.04 3.58 1.75
C VAL A 30 -21.91 5.10 1.86
N GLY A 31 -21.06 5.72 1.05
CA GLY A 31 -20.76 7.15 1.13
C GLY A 31 -19.62 7.49 2.09
N GLU A 32 -18.97 8.62 1.84
CA GLU A 32 -17.78 9.09 2.55
C GLU A 32 -18.04 9.48 4.02
N GLU A 33 -19.31 9.68 4.37
CA GLU A 33 -19.80 10.04 5.70
C GLU A 33 -19.79 8.87 6.71
N SER A 34 -19.53 7.64 6.24
CA SER A 34 -19.56 6.46 7.12
C SER A 34 -18.49 6.55 8.22
N PRO A 35 -18.84 6.32 9.51
CA PRO A 35 -17.90 6.35 10.62
C PRO A 35 -16.73 5.38 10.46
N VAL A 36 -16.95 4.27 9.74
CA VAL A 36 -15.96 3.23 9.45
C VAL A 36 -14.94 3.73 8.43
N ILE A 37 -15.39 4.41 7.37
CA ILE A 37 -14.53 5.01 6.35
C ILE A 37 -13.74 6.18 6.92
N ARG A 38 -14.36 7.01 7.77
CA ARG A 38 -13.72 8.18 8.39
C ARG A 38 -12.64 7.83 9.42
N ARG A 39 -12.82 6.73 10.16
CA ARG A 39 -11.77 6.20 11.07
C ARG A 39 -10.66 5.46 10.33
N SER A 40 -10.94 5.01 9.12
CA SER A 40 -9.97 4.32 8.30
C SER A 40 -9.00 5.34 7.69
N SER A 41 -7.71 5.25 8.02
CA SER A 41 -6.66 6.00 7.33
C SER A 41 -6.41 5.50 5.90
N LEU A 42 -6.96 4.33 5.55
CA LEU A 42 -6.73 3.64 4.28
C LEU A 42 -7.12 4.42 3.02
N PRO A 43 -8.27 5.13 2.95
CA PRO A 43 -8.65 5.89 1.75
C PRO A 43 -7.65 7.01 1.43
N ARG A 44 -7.00 7.59 2.45
CA ARG A 44 -6.00 8.65 2.29
C ARG A 44 -4.67 8.09 1.80
N VAL A 45 -4.31 6.88 2.23
CA VAL A 45 -3.04 6.23 1.88
C VAL A 45 -3.10 5.54 0.53
N LEU A 46 -4.24 4.98 0.13
CA LEU A 46 -4.44 4.31 -1.16
C LEU A 46 -5.01 5.23 -2.26
N GLY A 47 -4.94 6.53 -2.04
CA GLY A 47 -5.31 7.52 -3.03
C GLY A 47 -4.49 7.40 -4.32
N PRO A 48 -4.90 8.08 -5.40
CA PRO A 48 -4.27 7.98 -6.72
C PRO A 48 -2.80 8.39 -6.77
N ASN A 49 -2.25 8.98 -5.70
CA ASN A 49 -0.85 9.43 -5.63
C ASN A 49 0.12 8.29 -5.25
N SER A 50 -0.21 7.46 -4.26
CA SER A 50 0.64 6.33 -3.83
C SER A 50 0.73 5.24 -4.90
N GLY A 51 -0.35 5.00 -5.64
CA GLY A 51 -0.35 4.11 -6.79
C GLY A 51 0.55 4.61 -7.94
N LYS A 52 0.73 5.92 -8.10
CA LYS A 52 1.59 6.48 -9.15
C LYS A 52 3.07 6.30 -8.85
N GLU A 53 3.48 6.43 -7.59
CA GLU A 53 4.88 6.25 -7.17
C GLU A 53 5.36 4.79 -7.32
N LEU A 54 4.46 3.82 -7.07
CA LEU A 54 4.73 2.39 -7.21
C LEU A 54 4.81 1.94 -8.69
N HIS A 55 3.86 2.38 -9.52
CA HIS A 55 3.65 1.79 -10.86
C HIS A 55 4.31 2.55 -12.01
N ARG A 56 4.79 3.78 -11.82
CA ARG A 56 5.42 4.55 -12.91
C ARG A 56 6.88 4.87 -12.59
N PRO A 57 7.81 3.97 -12.93
CA PRO A 57 9.12 4.41 -13.41
C PRO A 57 8.88 5.32 -14.61
N GLY A 58 9.59 6.45 -14.72
CA GLY A 58 9.59 7.21 -15.97
C GLY A 58 9.93 6.30 -17.16
N ASN A 59 9.51 6.63 -18.39
CA ASN A 59 9.76 5.80 -19.58
C ASN A 59 11.26 5.45 -19.84
N TYR A 60 12.18 6.07 -19.11
CA TYR A 60 13.63 5.86 -19.16
C TYR A 60 14.26 5.46 -17.81
N GLU A 61 13.47 5.21 -16.76
CA GLU A 61 13.99 4.73 -15.48
C GLU A 61 14.05 3.21 -15.45
N ASN A 62 15.27 2.69 -15.31
CA ASN A 62 15.50 1.29 -15.03
C ASN A 62 15.65 1.12 -13.52
N ARG A 63 14.55 0.75 -12.86
CA ARG A 63 14.51 0.61 -11.40
C ARG A 63 14.91 -0.80 -11.02
N THR A 64 15.87 -0.94 -10.12
CA THR A 64 16.28 -2.24 -9.61
C THR A 64 15.22 -2.82 -8.66
N VAL A 65 15.28 -4.14 -8.42
CA VAL A 65 14.39 -4.80 -7.45
C VAL A 65 14.61 -4.23 -6.03
N PHE A 66 15.84 -3.85 -5.68
CA PHE A 66 16.15 -3.28 -4.36
C PHE A 66 15.53 -1.89 -4.16
N GLU A 67 15.62 -1.02 -5.17
CA GLU A 67 14.96 0.29 -5.12
C GLU A 67 13.43 0.16 -5.04
N SER A 68 12.87 -0.82 -5.74
CA SER A 68 11.43 -1.10 -5.67
C SER A 68 11.01 -1.58 -4.28
N LEU A 69 11.85 -2.38 -3.61
CA LEU A 69 11.64 -2.80 -2.23
C LEU A 69 11.70 -1.62 -1.25
N ASP A 70 12.64 -0.70 -1.43
CA ASP A 70 12.77 0.47 -0.56
C ASP A 70 11.57 1.42 -0.71
N ILE A 71 11.05 1.62 -1.92
CA ILE A 71 9.79 2.37 -2.15
C ILE A 71 8.62 1.63 -1.49
N GLY A 72 8.58 0.30 -1.59
CA GLY A 72 7.60 -0.52 -0.88
C GLY A 72 7.59 -0.27 0.62
N TRP A 73 8.78 -0.25 1.24
CA TRP A 73 8.94 0.10 2.66
C TRP A 73 8.51 1.53 2.98
N GLN A 74 8.85 2.51 2.14
CA GLN A 74 8.42 3.90 2.32
C GLN A 74 6.89 4.01 2.33
N LEU A 75 6.20 3.29 1.45
CA LEU A 75 4.75 3.24 1.41
C LEU A 75 4.15 2.55 2.64
N LEU A 76 4.78 1.47 3.12
CA LEU A 76 4.33 0.77 4.32
C LEU A 76 4.39 1.65 5.58
N ARG A 77 5.33 2.61 5.67
CA ARG A 77 5.44 3.56 6.79
C ARG A 77 4.24 4.50 6.92
N ILE A 78 3.45 4.67 5.86
CA ILE A 78 2.25 5.51 5.88
C ILE A 78 1.08 4.77 6.59
N PHE A 79 1.12 3.44 6.62
CA PHE A 79 0.11 2.63 7.29
C PHE A 79 0.38 2.55 8.81
N PRO A 80 -0.67 2.50 9.65
CA PRO A 80 -0.51 2.27 11.08
C PRO A 80 0.07 0.87 11.33
N ARG A 81 0.91 0.74 12.36
CA ARG A 81 1.58 -0.53 12.72
C ARG A 81 0.60 -1.68 12.94
N GLU A 82 -0.59 -1.39 13.43
CA GLU A 82 -1.68 -2.35 13.69
C GLU A 82 -2.16 -3.09 12.41
N MET A 83 -1.93 -2.48 11.24
CA MET A 83 -2.27 -3.05 9.95
C MET A 83 -1.15 -3.90 9.33
N LEU A 84 0.07 -3.77 9.82
CA LEU A 84 1.26 -4.48 9.35
C LEU A 84 1.36 -5.86 10.00
N LYS A 85 0.39 -6.74 9.71
CA LYS A 85 0.28 -8.07 10.34
C LYS A 85 1.12 -9.16 9.69
N ARG A 86 1.63 -8.93 8.47
CA ARG A 86 2.36 -9.94 7.67
C ARG A 86 3.87 -9.71 7.60
N ILE A 87 4.36 -8.70 8.31
CA ILE A 87 5.81 -8.44 8.42
C ILE A 87 6.24 -8.95 9.80
N PRO A 88 7.29 -9.78 9.89
CA PRO A 88 7.84 -10.21 11.18
C PRO A 88 8.31 -8.99 11.99
N ALA A 89 8.12 -9.05 13.32
CA ALA A 89 8.45 -7.98 14.25
C ALA A 89 9.97 -7.85 14.48
#